data_AF-A0A1G0AE33-F1
#
_entry.id   AF-A0A1G0AE33-F1
#
_cell.length_a   1.000
_cell.length_b   1.000
_cell.length_c   1.000
_cell.angle_alpha   90.00
_cell.angle_beta   90.00
_cell.angle_gamma   90.00
#
_symmetry.space_group_name_H-M   'P 1'
#
loop_
_entity.id
_entity.type
_entity.pdbx_description
1 polymer ?
#
loop_
_entity_poly.entity_id
_entity_poly.type
_entity_poly.pdbx_seq_one_letter_code
_entity_poly.pdbx_strand_id
1 'polypeptide(L)'
;MLLGLVAVPTSMAGPTTTRPVGDFVNAQLFTIFWTDPARDLLAVVDYAGERNNLIQSLGGASLGTSFGGQVTERPLPDGRAEVTVVLETTNAFVVARQLSTGTLYFGYAIPQVVGGAEAALSRSTFRLVFTNTGVGDPLPDLVQLLFEPLSGQEVRSISIAAAGSGTFRAAFGVPDGTPGRVQVTQTGLFMTAFKGATADGFPAEHVLLRVVGR
;
A
#
# COMPACT_ATOMS: atom_id res chain seq x y z
N MET A 1 48.94 -5.04 -36.47
CA MET A 1 47.70 -5.28 -35.72
C MET A 1 47.29 -3.97 -35.06
N LEU A 2 46.31 -3.26 -35.64
CA LEU A 2 45.72 -2.07 -35.03
C LEU A 2 44.54 -2.55 -34.17
N LEU A 3 44.64 -2.43 -32.84
CA LEU A 3 43.48 -2.59 -31.96
C LEU A 3 42.60 -1.35 -32.09
N GLY A 4 41.44 -1.51 -32.74
CA GLY A 4 40.39 -0.50 -32.74
C GLY A 4 39.74 -0.42 -31.37
N LEU A 5 39.86 0.73 -30.71
CA LEU A 5 39.03 1.08 -29.56
C LEU A 5 37.58 1.19 -30.04
N VAL A 6 36.75 0.21 -29.71
CA VAL A 6 35.29 0.34 -29.87
C VAL A 6 34.81 1.19 -28.69
N ALA A 7 34.47 2.44 -28.96
CA ALA A 7 33.73 3.27 -28.02
C ALA A 7 32.36 2.62 -27.80
N VAL A 8 32.13 2.04 -26.62
CA VAL A 8 30.79 1.63 -26.19
C VAL A 8 29.99 2.92 -26.03
N PRO A 9 28.88 3.13 -26.77
CA PRO A 9 28.05 4.29 -26.55
C PRO A 9 27.50 4.18 -25.12
N THR A 10 27.86 5.13 -24.26
CA THR A 10 27.13 5.39 -23.03
C THR A 10 25.70 5.72 -23.43
N SER A 11 24.76 4.78 -23.27
CA SER A 11 23.34 5.09 -23.42
C SER A 11 23.02 6.14 -22.36
N MET A 12 22.73 7.36 -22.79
CA MET A 12 22.20 8.36 -21.89
C MET A 12 20.82 7.86 -21.47
N ALA A 13 20.64 7.61 -20.17
CA ALA A 13 19.30 7.37 -19.64
C ALA A 13 18.38 8.50 -20.12
N GLY A 14 17.23 8.14 -20.69
CA GLY A 14 16.25 9.12 -21.14
C GLY A 14 15.76 10.03 -20.00
N PRO A 15 15.01 11.09 -20.31
CA PRO A 15 14.46 11.97 -19.29
C PRO A 15 13.49 11.20 -18.36
N THR A 16 13.46 11.60 -17.08
CA THR A 16 12.41 11.16 -16.16
C THR A 16 11.05 11.64 -16.65
N THR A 17 10.06 10.74 -16.68
CA THR A 17 8.68 11.03 -17.07
C THR A 17 7.76 10.99 -15.86
N THR A 18 6.60 11.64 -15.97
CA THR A 18 5.52 11.57 -14.96
C THR A 18 4.27 11.02 -15.61
N ARG A 19 3.54 10.17 -14.88
CA ARG A 19 2.28 9.56 -15.30
C ARG A 19 1.17 9.90 -14.29
N PRO A 20 -0.09 9.90 -14.73
CA PRO A 20 -1.22 10.01 -13.81
C PRO A 20 -1.18 8.89 -12.76
N VAL A 21 -1.46 9.23 -11.50
CA VAL A 21 -1.54 8.22 -10.42
C VAL A 21 -2.65 7.19 -10.68
N GLY A 22 -3.66 7.56 -11.47
CA GLY A 22 -4.72 6.68 -11.93
C GLY A 22 -4.21 5.44 -12.66
N ASP A 23 -3.08 5.52 -13.36
CA ASP A 23 -2.46 4.35 -14.00
C ASP A 23 -2.09 3.27 -12.98
N PHE A 24 -1.63 3.67 -11.79
CA PHE A 24 -1.28 2.74 -10.72
C PHE A 24 -2.53 2.24 -10.01
N VAL A 25 -3.46 3.14 -9.68
CA VAL A 25 -4.72 2.79 -9.01
C VAL A 25 -5.52 1.76 -9.82
N ASN A 26 -5.66 2.00 -11.13
CA ASN A 26 -6.42 1.12 -12.02
C ASN A 26 -5.76 -0.25 -12.25
N ALA A 27 -4.48 -0.40 -11.91
CA ALA A 27 -3.77 -1.67 -12.01
C ALA A 27 -3.96 -2.56 -10.77
N GLN A 28 -4.49 -2.02 -9.66
CA GLN A 28 -4.63 -2.78 -8.42
C GLN A 28 -5.84 -3.71 -8.46
N LEU A 29 -5.67 -4.89 -7.88
CA LEU A 29 -6.72 -5.91 -7.77
C LEU A 29 -7.00 -6.29 -6.31
N PHE A 30 -6.04 -6.03 -5.42
CA PHE A 30 -6.13 -6.43 -4.02
C PHE A 30 -5.58 -5.37 -3.06
N THR A 31 -6.12 -5.36 -1.84
CA THR A 31 -5.52 -4.65 -0.71
C THR A 31 -4.58 -5.59 0.04
N ILE A 32 -3.42 -5.08 0.48
CA ILE A 32 -2.51 -5.78 1.40
C ILE A 32 -2.83 -5.45 2.88
N PHE A 33 -2.25 -6.23 3.79
CA PHE A 33 -2.33 -5.98 5.22
C PHE A 33 -1.03 -5.37 5.73
N TRP A 34 -1.15 -4.54 6.77
CA TRP A 34 -0.05 -3.89 7.44
C TRP A 34 0.04 -4.41 8.88
N THR A 35 1.22 -4.83 9.35
CA THR A 35 1.37 -5.57 10.61
C THR A 35 2.10 -4.76 11.69
N ASP A 36 1.82 -5.10 12.95
CA ASP A 36 2.59 -4.72 14.14
C ASP A 36 2.59 -5.94 15.09
N PRO A 37 3.47 -6.92 14.84
CA PRO A 37 3.55 -8.14 15.63
C PRO A 37 3.87 -7.89 17.09
N ALA A 38 4.63 -6.83 17.40
CA ALA A 38 4.95 -6.44 18.77
C ALA A 38 3.71 -6.07 19.60
N ARG A 39 2.60 -5.66 18.94
CA ARG A 39 1.31 -5.36 19.57
C ARG A 39 0.22 -6.37 19.24
N ASP A 40 0.54 -7.45 18.53
CA ASP A 40 -0.44 -8.42 18.00
C ASP A 40 -1.55 -7.74 17.18
N LEU A 41 -1.17 -6.78 16.34
CA LEU A 41 -2.10 -6.00 15.52
C LEU A 41 -1.81 -6.14 14.02
N LEU A 42 -2.87 -6.09 13.23
CA LEU A 42 -2.81 -5.82 11.79
C LEU A 42 -3.87 -4.79 11.41
N ALA A 43 -3.61 -4.04 10.34
CA ALA A 43 -4.53 -3.10 9.74
C ALA A 43 -4.70 -3.38 8.24
N VAL A 44 -5.92 -3.22 7.74
CA VAL A 44 -6.21 -3.16 6.31
C VAL A 44 -6.46 -1.69 6.00
N VAL A 45 -5.65 -1.08 5.15
CA VAL A 45 -5.86 0.28 4.66
C VAL A 45 -6.12 0.20 3.17
N ASP A 46 -7.30 0.60 2.73
CA ASP A 46 -7.73 0.57 1.33
C ASP A 46 -7.09 1.69 0.51
N TYR A 47 -5.77 1.61 0.37
CA TYR A 47 -4.95 2.65 -0.25
C TYR A 47 -5.32 2.88 -1.72
N ALA A 48 -5.83 1.87 -2.44
CA ALA A 48 -6.21 1.96 -3.85
C ALA A 48 -7.73 1.91 -4.11
N GLY A 49 -8.57 1.87 -3.08
CA GLY A 49 -10.04 1.89 -3.21
C GLY A 49 -10.71 0.56 -3.60
N GLU A 50 -9.98 -0.55 -3.59
CA GLU A 50 -10.53 -1.87 -3.89
C GLU A 50 -11.63 -2.29 -2.92
N ARG A 51 -11.55 -1.88 -1.64
CA ARG A 51 -12.64 -2.15 -0.67
C ARG A 51 -13.84 -1.26 -0.93
N ASN A 52 -13.65 0.00 -1.30
CA ASN A 52 -14.74 0.86 -1.74
C ASN A 52 -15.44 0.30 -3.01
N ASN A 53 -14.67 -0.21 -3.98
CA ASN A 53 -15.21 -0.86 -5.18
C ASN A 53 -16.01 -2.12 -4.81
N LEU A 54 -15.48 -2.96 -3.92
CA LEU A 54 -16.17 -4.15 -3.43
C LEU A 54 -17.45 -3.83 -2.64
N ILE A 55 -17.44 -2.79 -1.79
CA ILE A 55 -18.64 -2.38 -1.06
C ILE A 55 -19.74 -1.94 -2.04
N GLN A 56 -19.39 -1.13 -3.05
CA GLN A 56 -20.36 -0.68 -4.06
C GLN A 56 -20.87 -1.83 -4.92
N SER A 57 -20.01 -2.77 -5.33
CA SER A 57 -20.43 -3.92 -6.14
C SER A 57 -21.37 -4.87 -5.39
N LEU A 58 -21.31 -4.88 -4.05
CA LEU A 58 -22.22 -5.61 -3.17
C LEU A 58 -23.49 -4.81 -2.80
N GLY A 59 -23.70 -3.62 -3.38
CA GLY A 59 -24.88 -2.78 -3.14
C GLY A 59 -24.76 -1.81 -1.97
N GLY A 60 -23.57 -1.68 -1.36
CA GLY A 60 -23.29 -0.66 -0.35
C GLY A 60 -23.11 0.73 -0.94
N ALA A 61 -23.21 1.76 -0.09
CA ALA A 61 -22.96 3.13 -0.50
C ALA A 61 -21.47 3.37 -0.82
N SER A 62 -21.21 4.29 -1.75
CA SER A 62 -19.86 4.79 -1.99
C SER A 62 -19.30 5.44 -0.73
N LEU A 63 -18.04 5.14 -0.41
CA LEU A 63 -17.33 5.76 0.71
C LEU A 63 -16.75 7.14 0.36
N GLY A 64 -16.91 7.59 -0.89
CA GLY A 64 -16.31 8.83 -1.38
C GLY A 64 -14.77 8.77 -1.43
N THR A 65 -14.21 7.57 -1.65
CA THR A 65 -12.77 7.38 -1.81
C THR A 65 -12.25 8.18 -2.99
N SER A 66 -11.15 8.92 -2.78
CA SER A 66 -10.52 9.74 -3.82
C SER A 66 -9.01 9.68 -3.74
N PHE A 67 -8.37 9.86 -4.89
CA PHE A 67 -6.93 9.66 -5.08
C PHE A 67 -6.25 10.94 -5.58
N GLY A 68 -5.01 11.13 -5.13
CA GLY A 68 -4.08 12.13 -5.62
C GLY A 68 -2.66 11.59 -5.64
N GLY A 69 -1.70 12.43 -6.03
CA GLY A 69 -0.29 12.04 -6.14
C GLY A 69 0.15 11.81 -7.58
N GLN A 70 1.23 11.05 -7.77
CA GLN A 70 1.89 10.90 -9.06
C GLN A 70 2.71 9.60 -9.16
N VAL A 71 2.96 9.18 -10.39
CA VAL A 71 3.95 8.15 -10.72
C VAL A 71 5.09 8.81 -11.51
N THR A 72 6.33 8.56 -11.14
CA THR A 72 7.51 9.01 -11.89
C THR A 72 8.32 7.83 -12.36
N GLU A 73 8.75 7.83 -13.62
CA GLU A 73 9.57 6.78 -14.20
C GLU A 73 10.93 7.35 -14.60
N ARG A 74 12.00 6.75 -14.11
CA ARG A 74 13.37 7.09 -14.47
C ARG A 74 13.96 5.96 -15.31
N PRO A 75 14.33 6.20 -16.57
CA PRO A 75 14.97 5.18 -17.39
C PRO A 75 16.28 4.69 -16.77
N LEU A 76 16.55 3.39 -16.89
CA LEU A 76 17.80 2.75 -16.47
C LEU A 76 18.65 2.35 -17.68
N PRO A 77 19.99 2.23 -17.54
CA PRO A 77 20.88 1.91 -18.67
C PRO A 77 20.60 0.57 -19.37
N ASP A 78 19.97 -0.36 -18.67
CA ASP A 78 19.59 -1.69 -19.16
C ASP A 78 18.22 -1.73 -19.87
N GLY A 79 17.61 -0.56 -20.09
CA GLY A 79 16.30 -0.42 -20.75
C GLY A 79 15.11 -0.49 -19.81
N ARG A 80 15.31 -0.82 -18.53
CA ARG A 80 14.26 -0.85 -17.51
C ARG A 80 13.89 0.54 -17.02
N ALA A 81 12.87 0.63 -16.15
CA ALA A 81 12.49 1.86 -15.48
C ALA A 81 12.55 1.71 -13.96
N GLU A 82 13.14 2.67 -13.25
CA GLU A 82 12.84 2.85 -11.83
C GLU A 82 11.56 3.66 -11.72
N VAL A 83 10.54 3.08 -11.12
CA VAL A 83 9.23 3.67 -10.93
C VAL A 83 9.08 4.06 -9.47
N THR A 84 8.72 5.31 -9.22
CA THR A 84 8.29 5.79 -7.90
C THR A 84 6.82 6.17 -7.98
N VAL A 85 6.02 5.54 -7.13
CA VAL A 85 4.61 5.87 -6.91
C VAL A 85 4.51 6.63 -5.61
N VAL A 86 3.83 7.78 -5.64
CA VAL A 86 3.34 8.47 -4.45
C VAL A 86 1.83 8.60 -4.62
N LEU A 87 1.08 7.91 -3.77
CA LEU A 87 -0.38 7.88 -3.79
C LEU A 87 -0.92 8.45 -2.49
N GLU A 88 -1.74 9.49 -2.63
CA GLU A 88 -2.53 10.05 -1.54
C GLU A 88 -3.97 9.58 -1.69
N THR A 89 -4.54 9.04 -0.61
CA THR A 89 -5.92 8.54 -0.62
C THR A 89 -6.70 9.16 0.50
N THR A 90 -7.87 9.72 0.17
CA THR A 90 -8.84 10.25 1.13
C THR A 90 -10.05 9.33 1.18
N ASN A 91 -10.64 9.17 2.37
CA ASN A 91 -11.72 8.22 2.63
C ASN A 91 -11.35 6.77 2.25
N ALA A 92 -10.12 6.36 2.56
CA ALA A 92 -9.70 4.97 2.45
C ALA A 92 -10.38 4.15 3.56
N PHE A 93 -11.11 3.10 3.18
CA PHE A 93 -11.65 2.13 4.13
C PHE A 93 -10.53 1.57 5.01
N VAL A 94 -10.75 1.51 6.33
CA VAL A 94 -9.77 0.99 7.27
C VAL A 94 -10.40 0.09 8.32
N VAL A 95 -9.76 -1.03 8.61
CA VAL A 95 -10.08 -1.86 9.79
C VAL A 95 -8.79 -2.29 10.47
N ALA A 96 -8.87 -2.54 11.78
CA ALA A 96 -7.78 -3.17 12.53
C ALA A 96 -8.27 -4.42 13.24
N ARG A 97 -7.40 -5.43 13.26
CA ARG A 97 -7.66 -6.75 13.80
C ARG A 97 -6.51 -7.18 14.71
N GLN A 98 -6.81 -8.10 15.60
CA GLN A 98 -5.78 -8.89 16.25
C GLN A 98 -5.05 -9.74 15.20
N LEU A 99 -3.72 -9.70 15.20
CA LEU A 99 -2.91 -10.40 14.20
C LEU A 99 -3.01 -11.92 14.35
N SER A 100 -2.89 -12.43 15.58
CA SER A 100 -2.89 -13.85 15.90
C SER A 100 -4.21 -14.57 15.64
N THR A 101 -5.35 -13.87 15.75
CA THR A 101 -6.69 -14.49 15.66
C THR A 101 -7.56 -13.95 14.53
N GLY A 102 -7.20 -12.82 13.91
CA GLY A 102 -8.03 -12.12 12.94
C GLY A 102 -9.25 -11.41 13.56
N THR A 103 -9.38 -11.40 14.89
CA THR A 103 -10.50 -10.77 15.61
C THR A 103 -10.57 -9.28 15.30
N LEU A 104 -11.75 -8.79 14.88
CA LEU A 104 -11.94 -7.39 14.54
C LEU A 104 -11.97 -6.51 15.81
N TYR A 105 -11.05 -5.54 15.89
CA TYR A 105 -10.96 -4.59 17.00
C TYR A 105 -11.49 -3.21 16.63
N PHE A 106 -11.33 -2.78 15.38
CA PHE A 106 -11.67 -1.42 14.95
C PHE A 106 -12.32 -1.42 13.56
N GLY A 107 -13.38 -0.62 13.43
CA GLY A 107 -14.22 -0.55 12.23
C GLY A 107 -15.22 -1.71 12.16
N TYR A 108 -15.81 -1.89 10.97
CA TYR A 108 -16.79 -2.93 10.66
C TYR A 108 -16.32 -3.77 9.48
N ALA A 109 -16.72 -5.04 9.43
CA ALA A 109 -16.47 -5.88 8.26
C ALA A 109 -17.30 -5.39 7.06
N ILE A 110 -16.82 -5.69 5.84
CA ILE A 110 -17.47 -5.27 4.59
C ILE A 110 -18.97 -5.62 4.53
N PRO A 111 -19.42 -6.85 4.87
CA PRO A 111 -20.85 -7.16 4.85
C PRO A 111 -21.69 -6.30 5.81
N GLN A 112 -21.11 -5.87 6.93
CA GLN A 112 -21.79 -5.00 7.89
C GLN A 112 -21.90 -3.57 7.35
N VAL A 113 -20.86 -3.07 6.67
CA VAL A 113 -20.88 -1.75 6.01
C VAL A 113 -21.88 -1.74 4.86
N VAL A 114 -21.92 -2.80 4.05
CA VAL A 114 -22.97 -3.00 3.03
C VAL A 114 -24.36 -3.00 3.68
N GLY A 115 -24.50 -3.60 4.86
CA GLY A 115 -25.72 -3.57 5.67
C GLY A 115 -26.03 -2.24 6.37
N GLY A 116 -25.25 -1.18 6.14
CA GLY A 116 -25.49 0.18 6.66
C GLY A 116 -24.68 0.57 7.89
N ALA A 117 -23.74 -0.25 8.36
CA ALA A 117 -22.82 0.17 9.41
C ALA A 117 -21.87 1.26 8.91
N GLU A 118 -21.59 2.26 9.74
CA GLU A 118 -20.67 3.36 9.39
C GLU A 118 -19.23 2.84 9.20
N ALA A 119 -18.70 3.00 7.99
CA ALA A 119 -17.33 2.60 7.69
C ALA A 119 -16.32 3.42 8.50
N ALA A 120 -15.28 2.76 9.00
CA ALA A 120 -14.10 3.47 9.48
C ALA A 120 -13.27 3.92 8.26
N LEU A 121 -12.88 5.20 8.27
CA LEU A 121 -12.22 5.86 7.14
C LEU A 121 -10.90 6.48 7.57
N SER A 122 -9.93 6.49 6.65
CA SER A 122 -8.60 7.06 6.85
C SER A 122 -8.18 7.95 5.68
N ARG A 123 -7.15 8.76 5.94
CA ARG A 123 -6.28 9.31 4.90
C ARG A 123 -4.99 8.53 4.91
N SER A 124 -4.42 8.25 3.74
CA SER A 124 -3.17 7.51 3.60
C SER A 124 -2.25 8.12 2.57
N THR A 125 -0.96 8.14 2.88
CA THR A 125 0.13 8.34 1.93
C THR A 125 0.83 7.00 1.73
N PHE A 126 0.76 6.46 0.51
CA PHE A 126 1.43 5.24 0.09
C PHE A 126 2.58 5.59 -0.84
N ARG A 127 3.77 5.02 -0.59
CA ARG A 127 4.93 5.20 -1.46
C ARG A 127 5.51 3.85 -1.84
N LEU A 128 5.72 3.64 -3.12
CA LEU A 128 6.35 2.44 -3.67
C LEU A 128 7.48 2.84 -4.61
N VAL A 129 8.62 2.21 -4.48
CA VAL A 129 9.72 2.30 -5.43
C VAL A 129 10.05 0.90 -5.90
N PHE A 130 10.08 0.70 -7.20
CA PHE A 130 10.40 -0.58 -7.80
C PHE A 130 11.08 -0.38 -9.16
N THR A 131 11.75 -1.41 -9.66
CA THR A 131 12.17 -1.49 -11.05
C THR A 131 11.07 -2.18 -11.87
N ASN A 132 10.70 -1.64 -13.02
CA ASN A 132 9.76 -2.23 -13.99
C ASN A 132 10.49 -2.60 -15.30
N THR A 133 9.82 -3.31 -16.20
CA THR A 133 10.40 -3.83 -17.45
C THR A 133 10.86 -2.75 -18.43
N GLY A 134 10.26 -1.55 -18.38
CA GLY A 134 10.55 -0.44 -19.28
C GLY A 134 9.76 0.81 -18.91
N VAL A 135 10.09 1.93 -19.55
CA VAL A 135 9.40 3.22 -19.38
C VAL A 135 8.10 3.19 -20.18
N GLY A 136 6.98 3.61 -19.57
CA GLY A 136 5.65 3.58 -20.19
C GLY A 136 4.99 2.20 -20.22
N ASP A 137 5.68 1.14 -19.77
CA ASP A 137 5.10 -0.18 -19.64
C ASP A 137 3.94 -0.18 -18.62
N PRO A 138 2.99 -1.14 -18.71
CA PRO A 138 1.92 -1.27 -17.72
C PRO A 138 2.46 -1.31 -16.28
N LEU A 139 1.79 -0.60 -15.38
CA LEU A 139 2.09 -0.66 -13.96
C LEU A 139 1.49 -1.96 -13.37
N PRO A 140 2.20 -2.65 -12.48
CA PRO A 140 1.75 -3.92 -11.94
C PRO A 140 0.73 -3.75 -10.79
N ASP A 141 -0.04 -4.81 -10.57
CA ASP A 141 -0.71 -5.02 -9.28
C ASP A 141 0.34 -5.23 -8.17
N LEU A 142 0.11 -4.67 -6.98
CA LEU A 142 1.07 -4.73 -5.88
C LEU A 142 1.30 -6.16 -5.37
N VAL A 143 0.27 -7.00 -5.31
CA VAL A 143 0.40 -8.39 -4.83
C VAL A 143 1.24 -9.19 -5.83
N GLN A 144 0.98 -9.05 -7.12
CA GLN A 144 1.84 -9.63 -8.16
C GLN A 144 3.28 -9.16 -7.99
N LEU A 145 3.51 -7.86 -7.86
CA LEU A 145 4.86 -7.30 -7.75
C LEU A 145 5.63 -7.82 -6.51
N LEU A 146 4.94 -8.06 -5.39
CA LEU A 146 5.56 -8.52 -4.14
C LEU A 146 5.81 -10.03 -4.10
N PHE A 147 4.92 -10.84 -4.66
CA PHE A 147 4.93 -12.29 -4.47
C PHE A 147 5.24 -13.09 -5.75
N GLU A 148 4.97 -12.52 -6.92
CA GLU A 148 5.18 -13.15 -8.23
C GLU A 148 5.74 -12.14 -9.26
N PRO A 149 6.88 -11.46 -8.99
CA PRO A 149 7.42 -10.45 -9.89
C PRO A 149 7.75 -11.04 -11.27
N LEU A 150 7.39 -10.31 -12.33
CA LEU A 150 7.81 -10.66 -13.68
C LEU A 150 9.33 -10.44 -13.84
N SER A 151 9.94 -11.10 -14.82
CA SER A 151 11.36 -10.87 -15.13
C SER A 151 11.62 -9.38 -15.37
N GLY A 152 12.62 -8.82 -14.66
CA GLY A 152 12.96 -7.40 -14.72
C GLY A 152 12.29 -6.54 -13.64
N GLN A 153 11.27 -7.06 -12.93
CA GLN A 153 10.63 -6.37 -11.81
C GLN A 153 11.34 -6.62 -10.49
N GLU A 154 11.46 -5.57 -9.67
CA GLU A 154 12.10 -5.67 -8.35
C GLU A 154 11.61 -4.57 -7.42
N VAL A 155 10.99 -4.92 -6.28
CA VAL A 155 10.62 -3.93 -5.26
C VAL A 155 11.87 -3.42 -4.55
N ARG A 156 12.01 -2.10 -4.48
CA ARG A 156 13.10 -1.42 -3.75
C ARG A 156 12.67 -0.98 -2.36
N SER A 157 11.49 -0.38 -2.27
CA SER A 157 10.93 0.08 -1.00
C SER A 157 9.42 0.23 -1.10
N ILE A 158 8.74 0.01 0.01
CA ILE A 158 7.31 0.27 0.16
C ILE A 158 7.09 0.92 1.52
N SER A 159 6.24 1.94 1.57
CA SER A 159 5.83 2.54 2.83
C SER A 159 4.39 3.01 2.78
N ILE A 160 3.77 3.05 3.96
CA ILE A 160 2.48 3.69 4.17
C ILE A 160 2.51 4.49 5.46
N ALA A 161 1.85 5.65 5.44
CA ALA A 161 1.41 6.37 6.61
C ALA A 161 -0.09 6.60 6.49
N ALA A 162 -0.88 6.15 7.45
CA ALA A 162 -2.33 6.36 7.45
C ALA A 162 -2.83 6.79 8.83
N ALA A 163 -3.85 7.63 8.83
CA ALA A 163 -4.56 8.04 10.04
C ALA A 163 -6.06 8.07 9.76
N GLY A 164 -6.84 7.46 10.64
CA GLY A 164 -8.28 7.31 10.44
C GLY A 164 -9.10 7.33 11.72
N SER A 165 -10.41 7.38 11.52
CA SER A 165 -11.43 7.41 12.56
C SER A 165 -12.51 6.38 12.30
N GLY A 166 -13.15 5.94 13.38
CA GLY A 166 -14.15 4.88 13.36
C GLY A 166 -14.51 4.47 14.79
N THR A 167 -15.01 3.26 14.94
CA THR A 167 -15.50 2.74 16.22
C THR A 167 -14.86 1.40 16.56
N PHE A 168 -14.58 1.19 17.85
CA PHE A 168 -14.10 -0.07 18.38
C PHE A 168 -15.20 -1.12 18.46
N ARG A 169 -14.77 -2.37 18.37
CA ARG A 169 -15.59 -3.54 18.66
C ARG A 169 -15.40 -3.97 20.11
N ALA A 170 -16.42 -4.62 20.69
CA ALA A 170 -16.35 -5.13 22.06
C ALA A 170 -15.10 -5.98 22.36
N ALA A 171 -14.60 -6.72 21.37
CA ALA A 171 -13.42 -7.56 21.48
C ALA A 171 -12.11 -6.79 21.80
N PHE A 172 -12.07 -5.47 21.60
CA PHE A 172 -10.94 -4.63 21.99
C PHE A 172 -10.88 -4.38 23.52
N GLY A 173 -11.93 -4.74 24.27
CA GLY A 173 -12.01 -4.51 25.72
C GLY A 173 -12.65 -3.17 26.10
N VAL A 174 -13.43 -2.57 25.20
CA VAL A 174 -14.23 -1.36 25.43
C VAL A 174 -15.68 -1.61 24.97
N PRO A 175 -16.68 -0.81 25.39
CA PRO A 175 -18.04 -0.94 24.87
C PRO A 175 -18.08 -0.91 23.33
N ASP A 176 -18.90 -1.77 22.71
CA ASP A 176 -19.05 -1.78 21.26
C ASP A 176 -19.52 -0.41 20.74
N GLY A 177 -18.96 0.05 19.62
CA GLY A 177 -19.26 1.37 19.09
C GLY A 177 -18.47 2.52 19.72
N THR A 178 -17.58 2.24 20.68
CA THR A 178 -16.73 3.29 21.29
C THR A 178 -15.92 4.04 20.22
N PRO A 179 -16.00 5.38 20.12
CA PRO A 179 -15.25 6.14 19.14
C PRO A 179 -13.73 6.03 19.30
N GLY A 180 -13.01 5.99 18.19
CA GLY A 180 -11.57 5.80 18.19
C GLY A 180 -10.83 6.40 17.00
N ARG A 181 -9.52 6.22 17.05
CA ARG A 181 -8.54 6.53 16.00
C ARG A 181 -7.65 5.32 15.74
N VAL A 182 -7.30 5.15 14.48
CA VAL A 182 -6.27 4.22 14.01
C VAL A 182 -5.13 5.03 13.37
N GLN A 183 -3.89 4.65 13.65
CA GLN A 183 -2.71 5.13 12.93
C GLN A 183 -1.91 3.92 12.45
N VAL A 184 -1.48 3.96 11.19
CA VAL A 184 -0.61 2.96 10.58
C VAL A 184 0.63 3.69 10.08
N THR A 185 1.81 3.17 10.40
CA THR A 185 3.06 3.62 9.81
C THR A 185 3.92 2.39 9.58
N GLN A 186 4.14 2.06 8.31
CA GLN A 186 5.08 1.03 7.93
C GLN A 186 6.07 1.56 6.90
N THR A 187 7.33 1.23 7.06
CA THR A 187 8.38 1.55 6.10
C THR A 187 9.26 0.31 5.92
N GLY A 188 9.24 -0.26 4.72
CA GLY A 188 10.02 -1.42 4.31
C GLY A 188 11.10 -1.06 3.30
N LEU A 189 12.31 -1.59 3.49
CA LEU A 189 13.40 -1.57 2.50
C LEU A 189 13.60 -2.99 2.00
N PHE A 190 13.21 -3.25 0.75
CA PHE A 190 13.30 -4.58 0.12
C PHE A 190 14.64 -4.77 -0.63
N MET A 191 15.73 -4.20 -0.11
CA MET A 191 17.06 -4.18 -0.76
C MET A 191 18.00 -5.31 -0.29
N THR A 192 17.53 -6.28 0.49
CA THR A 192 18.31 -7.48 0.77
C THR A 192 17.60 -8.67 0.14
N ALA A 193 18.31 -9.38 -0.76
CA ALA A 193 17.94 -10.75 -1.10
C ALA A 193 17.60 -11.48 0.21
N PHE A 194 16.51 -12.27 0.22
CA PHE A 194 16.02 -13.10 1.34
C PHE A 194 17.07 -14.12 1.84
N LYS A 195 18.23 -13.63 2.26
CA LYS A 195 19.43 -14.33 2.71
C LYS A 195 20.05 -13.61 3.91
N GLY A 196 19.19 -13.17 4.83
CA GLY A 196 19.56 -12.90 6.21
C GLY A 196 19.95 -11.46 6.53
N ALA A 197 18.99 -10.75 7.11
CA ALA A 197 19.15 -10.01 8.35
C ALA A 197 17.75 -9.99 9.00
N THR A 198 17.53 -10.83 10.02
CA THR A 198 16.32 -10.90 10.87
C THR A 198 14.96 -10.82 10.16
N ALA A 199 14.45 -11.94 9.63
CA ALA A 199 13.06 -12.38 9.34
C ALA A 199 11.85 -11.42 9.18
N ASP A 200 12.02 -10.11 9.15
CA ASP A 200 11.00 -9.06 9.10
C ASP A 200 11.48 -7.96 8.14
N GLY A 201 10.73 -7.76 7.06
CA GLY A 201 11.07 -6.84 5.96
C GLY A 201 10.80 -5.37 6.25
N PHE A 202 10.37 -5.03 7.47
CA PHE A 202 9.92 -3.68 7.83
C PHE A 202 10.64 -3.12 9.07
N PRO A 203 11.66 -2.26 8.93
CA PRO A 203 12.33 -1.61 10.07
C PRO A 203 11.43 -0.71 10.93
N ALA A 204 10.25 -0.34 10.44
CA ALA A 204 9.22 0.34 11.24
C ALA A 204 7.86 -0.30 10.97
N GLU A 205 7.24 -0.85 12.02
CA GLU A 205 5.93 -1.51 11.99
C GLU A 205 5.06 -0.99 13.14
N HIS A 206 4.19 -0.03 12.84
CA HIS A 206 3.33 0.56 13.87
C HIS A 206 1.86 0.55 13.44
N VAL A 207 1.04 -0.15 14.21
CA VAL A 207 -0.42 -0.04 14.19
C VAL A 207 -0.85 0.41 15.58
N LEU A 208 -1.40 1.62 15.68
CA LEU A 208 -1.83 2.21 16.94
C LEU A 208 -3.34 2.43 16.95
N LEU A 209 -3.98 1.94 18.01
CA LEU A 209 -5.41 2.13 18.27
C LEU A 209 -5.60 2.98 19.52
N ARG A 210 -6.42 4.02 19.43
CA ARG A 210 -6.68 4.95 20.55
C ARG A 210 -8.18 5.23 20.69
N VAL A 211 -8.71 5.09 21.90
CA VAL A 211 -10.04 5.58 22.27
C VAL A 211 -10.02 7.11 22.30
N VAL A 212 -11.10 7.75 21.86
CA VAL A 212 -11.28 9.21 21.92
C VAL A 212 -12.41 9.56 22.89
N GLY A 213 -12.29 10.70 23.59
CA GLY A 213 -13.34 11.21 24.48
C GLY A 213 -13.32 10.62 25.89
N ARG A 214 -12.15 10.21 26.37
CA ARG A 214 -11.89 9.95 27.79
C ARG A 214 -11.20 11.14 28.43
#